data_AF-A0A077M1Q2-F1
#
_entry.id   AF-A0A077M1Q2-F1
#
_cell.length_a   1.000
_cell.length_b   1.000
_cell.length_c   1.000
_cell.angle_alpha   90.00
_cell.angle_beta   90.00
_cell.angle_gamma   90.00
#
_symmetry.space_group_name_H-M   'P 1'
#
loop_
_entity.id
_entity.type
_entity.pdbx_description
1 polymer ?
#
loop_
_entity_poly.entity_id
_entity_poly.type
_entity_poly.pdbx_seq_one_letter_code
_entity_poly.pdbx_strand_id
1 'polypeptide(L)'
;MTQLEVDADAVAALGARLADVADGLRTLPAHVGLAEGIPPGATAAALDAVLGDWAHERTILADELTRLGALARAAGAAYLSAEDAATASFRGGEPDP
;
A
#
# COMPACT_ATOMS: atom_id res chain seq x y z
N MET A 1 26.78 11.66 9.56
CA MET A 1 25.39 11.16 9.60
C MET A 1 24.69 11.68 8.37
N THR A 2 24.07 10.80 7.60
CA THR A 2 23.28 11.21 6.42
C THR A 2 21.91 11.66 6.93
N GLN A 3 21.52 12.88 6.62
CA GLN A 3 20.18 13.39 6.92
C GLN A 3 19.22 12.86 5.86
N LEU A 4 18.16 12.18 6.29
CA LEU A 4 17.09 11.72 5.42
C LEU A 4 15.95 12.74 5.52
N GLU A 5 15.72 13.49 4.45
CA GLU A 5 14.59 14.40 4.34
C GLU A 5 13.39 13.63 3.82
N VAL A 6 12.28 13.66 4.56
CA VAL A 6 11.05 12.93 4.22
C VAL A 6 9.93 13.95 4.10
N ASP A 7 9.47 14.15 2.86
CA ASP A 7 8.29 14.98 2.58
C ASP A 7 7.02 14.23 2.99
N ALA A 8 6.26 14.80 3.93
CA ALA A 8 5.03 14.23 4.43
C ALA A 8 3.93 14.12 3.37
N ASP A 9 3.86 15.06 2.43
CA ASP A 9 2.92 15.01 1.31
C ASP A 9 3.28 13.86 0.37
N ALA A 10 4.57 13.64 0.13
CA ALA A 10 5.06 12.51 -0.65
C ALA A 10 4.74 11.16 0.03
N VAL A 11 4.84 11.07 1.36
CA VAL A 11 4.48 9.87 2.13
C VAL A 11 2.97 9.61 2.08
N ALA A 12 2.14 10.64 2.22
CA ALA A 12 0.69 10.50 2.09
C ALA A 12 0.27 10.09 0.67
N ALA A 13 0.90 10.67 -0.36
CA ALA A 13 0.69 10.33 -1.76
C ALA A 13 1.12 8.89 -2.09
N LEU A 14 2.24 8.41 -1.51
CA LEU A 14 2.65 7.02 -1.58
C LEU A 14 1.56 6.11 -1.01
N GLY A 15 1.01 6.46 0.16
CA GLY A 15 -0.07 5.70 0.77
C GLY A 15 -1.32 5.60 -0.11
N ALA A 16 -1.64 6.65 -0.86
CA ALA A 16 -2.71 6.62 -1.85
C ALA A 16 -2.42 5.67 -3.01
N ARG A 17 -1.22 5.76 -3.60
CA ARG A 17 -0.84 4.87 -4.71
C ARG A 17 -0.81 3.39 -4.30
N LEU A 18 -0.40 3.09 -3.07
CA LEU A 18 -0.42 1.71 -2.56
C LEU A 18 -1.85 1.16 -2.46
N ALA A 19 -2.81 1.99 -2.05
CA ALA A 19 -4.22 1.62 -2.06
C ALA A 19 -4.74 1.38 -3.48
N ASP A 20 -4.39 2.25 -4.44
CA ASP A 20 -4.78 2.09 -5.84
C ASP A 20 -4.25 0.77 -6.44
N VAL A 21 -2.99 0.41 -6.12
CA VAL A 21 -2.40 -0.86 -6.55
C VAL A 21 -3.10 -2.05 -5.89
N ALA A 22 -3.41 -1.95 -4.58
CA ALA A 22 -4.17 -2.99 -3.89
C ALA A 22 -5.53 -3.25 -4.53
N ASP A 23 -6.25 -2.19 -4.88
CA ASP A 23 -7.55 -2.29 -5.55
C ASP A 23 -7.39 -2.88 -6.96
N GLY A 24 -6.38 -2.44 -7.71
CA GLY A 24 -6.01 -3.05 -8.98
C GLY A 24 -5.81 -4.57 -8.87
N LEU A 25 -5.04 -5.03 -7.88
CA LEU A 25 -4.81 -6.45 -7.64
C LEU A 25 -6.09 -7.22 -7.31
N ARG A 26 -7.02 -6.62 -6.55
CA ARG A 26 -8.32 -7.25 -6.23
C ARG A 26 -9.20 -7.42 -7.46
N THR A 27 -9.07 -6.54 -8.46
CA THR A 27 -9.87 -6.63 -9.70
C THR A 27 -9.34 -7.61 -10.74
N LEU A 28 -8.10 -8.08 -10.59
CA LEU A 28 -7.55 -9.05 -11.52
C LEU A 28 -8.35 -10.37 -11.49
N PRO A 29 -8.49 -11.07 -12.62
CA PRO A 29 -9.11 -12.38 -12.64
C PRO A 29 -8.23 -13.41 -11.90
N ALA A 30 -8.87 -14.43 -11.34
CA ALA A 30 -8.15 -15.57 -10.74
C ALA A 30 -7.37 -16.40 -11.78
N HIS A 31 -7.68 -16.22 -13.08
CA HIS A 31 -7.06 -16.91 -14.20
C HIS A 31 -6.66 -15.92 -15.28
N VAL A 32 -5.43 -16.05 -15.79
CA VAL A 32 -4.91 -15.28 -16.92
C VAL A 32 -4.86 -16.21 -18.14
N GLY A 33 -6.02 -16.46 -18.74
CA GLY A 33 -6.16 -17.35 -19.92
C GLY A 33 -7.32 -18.34 -19.81
N LEU A 34 -7.67 -18.94 -20.95
CA LEU A 34 -8.70 -19.99 -21.03
C LEU A 34 -8.07 -21.33 -20.64
N ALA A 35 -8.53 -21.93 -19.55
CA ALA A 35 -8.26 -23.33 -19.20
C ALA A 35 -9.02 -24.32 -20.13
N GLU A 36 -9.64 -23.81 -21.21
CA GLU A 36 -10.39 -24.61 -22.15
C GLU A 36 -9.47 -25.59 -22.87
N GLY A 37 -9.83 -26.88 -22.77
CA GLY A 37 -9.12 -27.96 -23.45
C GLY A 37 -8.10 -28.72 -22.61
N ILE A 38 -7.95 -28.41 -21.31
CA ILE A 38 -7.13 -29.25 -20.42
C ILE A 38 -7.95 -30.47 -19.99
N PRO A 39 -7.54 -31.70 -20.36
CA PRO A 39 -8.26 -32.89 -19.94
C PRO A 39 -8.14 -33.11 -18.43
N PRO A 40 -9.14 -33.75 -17.80
CA PRO A 40 -9.08 -34.07 -16.38
C PRO A 40 -7.88 -34.99 -16.09
N GLY A 41 -7.22 -34.75 -14.96
CA GLY A 41 -6.05 -35.51 -14.53
C GLY A 41 -5.04 -34.63 -13.80
N ALA A 42 -3.81 -35.14 -13.70
CA ALA A 42 -2.74 -34.49 -12.94
C ALA A 42 -2.44 -33.05 -13.42
N THR A 43 -2.54 -32.79 -14.73
CA THR A 43 -2.31 -31.46 -15.30
C THR A 43 -3.40 -30.46 -14.88
N ALA A 44 -4.67 -30.89 -14.88
CA ALA A 44 -5.78 -30.05 -14.42
C ALA A 44 -5.64 -29.72 -12.93
N ALA A 45 -5.33 -30.73 -12.10
CA ALA A 45 -5.12 -30.53 -10.67
C ALA A 45 -3.92 -29.62 -10.35
N ALA A 46 -2.81 -29.75 -11.10
CA ALA A 46 -1.65 -28.88 -10.94
C ALA A 46 -1.97 -27.44 -11.35
N LEU A 47 -2.75 -27.23 -12.42
CA LEU A 47 -3.20 -25.90 -12.81
C LEU A 47 -4.12 -25.29 -11.74
N ASP A 48 -5.10 -26.04 -11.25
CA ASP A 48 -6.01 -25.57 -10.20
C ASP A 48 -5.25 -25.16 -8.93
N ALA A 49 -4.23 -25.93 -8.54
CA ALA A 49 -3.37 -25.57 -7.41
C ALA A 49 -2.62 -24.25 -7.65
N VAL A 50 -1.98 -24.08 -8.81
CA VAL A 50 -1.26 -22.83 -9.15
C VAL A 50 -2.20 -21.63 -9.21
N LEU A 51 -3.40 -21.78 -9.76
CA LEU A 51 -4.40 -20.71 -9.81
C LEU A 51 -4.94 -20.38 -8.42
N GLY A 52 -5.11 -21.40 -7.57
CA GLY A 52 -5.46 -21.23 -6.16
C GLY A 52 -4.39 -20.45 -5.38
N ASP A 53 -3.13 -20.84 -5.52
CA ASP A 53 -1.98 -20.17 -4.91
C ASP A 53 -1.89 -18.72 -5.38
N TRP A 54 -2.03 -18.47 -6.69
CA TRP A 54 -2.09 -17.12 -7.23
C TRP A 54 -3.20 -16.27 -6.62
N ALA A 55 -4.42 -16.81 -6.56
CA ALA A 55 -5.56 -16.09 -5.99
C ALA A 55 -5.34 -15.77 -4.50
N HIS A 56 -4.72 -16.69 -3.77
CA HIS A 56 -4.37 -16.53 -2.36
C HIS A 56 -3.32 -15.44 -2.15
N GLU A 57 -2.16 -15.56 -2.80
CA GLU A 57 -1.05 -14.61 -2.67
C GLU A 57 -1.42 -13.21 -3.13
N ARG A 58 -2.20 -13.09 -4.20
CA ARG A 58 -2.72 -11.81 -4.67
C ARG A 58 -3.60 -11.12 -3.63
N THR A 59 -4.42 -11.89 -2.92
CA THR A 59 -5.29 -11.36 -1.85
C THR A 59 -4.45 -10.87 -0.67
N ILE A 60 -3.48 -11.67 -0.22
CA ILE A 60 -2.54 -11.28 0.84
C ILE A 60 -1.79 -9.99 0.47
N LEU A 61 -1.25 -9.93 -0.75
CA LEU A 61 -0.52 -8.75 -1.22
C LEU A 61 -1.40 -7.50 -1.24
N ALA A 62 -2.64 -7.61 -1.71
CA ALA A 62 -3.58 -6.49 -1.71
C ALA A 62 -3.88 -5.99 -0.28
N ASP A 63 -4.03 -6.89 0.67
CA ASP A 63 -4.29 -6.54 2.07
C ASP A 63 -3.08 -5.88 2.73
N GLU A 64 -1.87 -6.40 2.50
CA GLU A 64 -0.64 -5.79 2.99
C GLU A 64 -0.37 -4.42 2.38
N LEU A 65 -0.64 -4.24 1.07
CA LEU A 65 -0.53 -2.93 0.42
C LEU A 65 -1.56 -1.93 0.96
N THR A 66 -2.78 -2.39 1.24
CA THR A 66 -3.82 -1.55 1.87
C THR A 66 -3.39 -1.12 3.27
N ARG A 67 -2.85 -2.06 4.06
CA ARG A 67 -2.33 -1.78 5.40
C ARG A 67 -1.16 -0.80 5.36
N LEU A 68 -0.19 -1.03 4.48
CA LEU A 68 0.96 -0.14 4.31
C LEU A 68 0.51 1.26 3.87
N GLY A 69 -0.46 1.34 2.96
CA GLY A 69 -1.04 2.60 2.52
C GLY A 69 -1.70 3.39 3.66
N ALA A 70 -2.44 2.70 4.54
CA ALA A 70 -3.03 3.31 5.73
C ALA A 70 -1.96 3.83 6.71
N LEU A 71 -0.91 3.03 6.95
CA LEU A 71 0.21 3.43 7.81
C LEU A 71 0.97 4.63 7.26
N ALA A 72 1.22 4.67 5.94
CA ALA A 72 1.90 5.79 5.29
C ALA A 72 1.08 7.09 5.44
N ARG A 73 -0.23 7.05 5.17
CA ARG A 73 -1.12 8.21 5.38
C ARG A 73 -1.12 8.69 6.83
N ALA A 74 -1.19 7.77 7.79
CA ALA A 74 -1.14 8.10 9.21
C ALA A 74 0.21 8.74 9.61
N ALA A 75 1.32 8.22 9.09
CA ALA A 75 2.65 8.77 9.33
C ALA A 75 2.80 10.19 8.75
N GLY A 76 2.34 10.41 7.51
CA GLY A 76 2.36 11.75 6.89
C GLY A 76 1.52 12.76 7.69
N ALA A 77 0.32 12.38 8.11
CA ALA A 77 -0.53 13.24 8.93
C ALA A 77 0.10 13.56 10.30
N ALA A 78 0.73 12.58 10.94
CA ALA A 78 1.43 12.78 12.21
C ALA A 78 2.63 13.72 12.05
N TYR A 79 3.37 13.62 10.94
CA TYR A 79 4.48 14.52 10.63
C TYR A 79 3.99 15.96 10.48
N LEU A 80 2.98 16.20 9.65
CA LEU A 80 2.41 17.55 9.44
C LEU A 80 1.90 18.14 10.76
N SER A 81 1.20 17.34 11.57
CA SER A 81 0.72 17.78 12.88
C SER A 81 1.87 18.16 13.83
N ALA A 82 3.02 17.50 13.74
CA ALA A 82 4.19 17.81 14.56
C ALA A 82 4.89 19.10 14.08
N GLU A 83 5.01 19.30 12.77
CA GLU A 83 5.55 20.53 12.17
C GLU A 83 4.69 21.76 12.52
N ASP A 84 3.37 21.62 12.46
CA ASP A 84 2.44 22.70 12.84
C ASP A 84 2.61 23.08 14.32
N ALA A 85 2.71 22.08 15.21
CA ALA A 85 2.93 22.29 16.64
C ALA A 85 4.28 22.94 16.94
N ALA A 86 5.35 22.53 16.25
CA ALA A 86 6.66 23.14 16.36
C ALA A 86 6.65 24.60 15.89
N THR A 87 6.05 24.87 14.72
CA THR A 87 5.93 26.22 14.15
C THR A 87 5.16 27.16 15.08
N ALA A 88 4.04 26.69 15.66
CA ALA A 88 3.26 27.44 16.64
C ALA A 88 4.08 27.78 17.89
N SER A 89 4.89 26.83 18.37
CA SER A 89 5.75 27.01 19.55
C SER A 89 6.84 28.06 19.33
N PHE A 90 7.40 28.14 18.11
CA PHE A 90 8.39 29.17 17.76
C PHE A 90 7.78 30.56 17.59
N ARG A 91 6.54 30.67 17.07
CA ARG A 91 5.82 31.96 16.95
C ARG A 91 5.30 32.50 18.29
N GLY A 92 5.01 31.63 19.25
CA GLY A 92 4.58 32.01 20.60
C GLY A 92 5.71 32.43 21.55
N GLY A 93 6.97 32.35 21.12
CA GLY A 93 8.16 32.62 21.93
C GLY A 93 8.80 33.99 21.73
N GLU A 94 8.21 34.87 20.91
CA GLU A 94 8.71 36.24 20.70
C GLU A 94 8.17 37.14 21.83
N PRO A 95 9.01 37.59 22.79
CA PRO A 95 8.56 38.56 23.79
C PRO A 95 8.29 39.90 23.10
N ASP A 96 7.12 40.46 23.38
CA ASP A 96 6.71 41.82 23.01
C ASP A 96 7.79 42.83 23.48
N PRO A 97 8.31 43.73 22.61
CA PRO A 97 9.39 44.66 22.96
C PRO A 97 9.02 45.71 24.00
#